data_AF-A0A966I5A8-F1
#
_entry.id   AF-A0A966I5A8-F1
#
_cell.length_a   1.000
_cell.length_b   1.000
_cell.length_c   1.000
_cell.angle_alpha   90.00
_cell.angle_beta   90.00
_cell.angle_gamma   90.00
#
_symmetry.space_group_name_H-M   'P 1'
#
loop_
_entity.id
_entity.type
_entity.pdbx_description
1 polymer ?
#
loop_
_entity_poly.entity_id
_entity_poly.type
_entity_poly.pdbx_seq_one_letter_code
_entity_poly.pdbx_strand_id
1 'polypeptide(L)'
;VPAPYPLKEFDRANLVGIVMKQNGKYLEYLEETYRAWFLDGLEAGSDQNLENVSRVLRISLPEILGEAASNEILEIYERNTAEAQTAGVFGAPSFEVNGEIYWGDDRLEDAIRFAKQHQ
;
A
#
# COMPACT_ATOMS: atom_id res chain seq x y z
N VAL A 1 17.19 5.92 14.75
CA VAL A 1 15.89 5.83 15.45
C VAL A 1 15.02 4.89 14.62
N PRO A 2 14.23 3.97 15.22
CA PRO A 2 13.34 3.12 14.43
C PRO A 2 12.31 3.96 13.68
N ALA A 3 11.81 3.47 12.54
CA ALA A 3 10.74 4.12 11.80
C ALA A 3 9.49 4.31 12.70
N PRO A 4 8.76 5.43 12.58
CA PRO A 4 7.54 5.66 13.37
C PRO A 4 6.55 4.51 13.24
N TYR A 5 6.09 3.95 14.37
CA TYR A 5 5.12 2.86 14.41
C TYR A 5 4.35 2.86 15.75
N PRO A 6 3.03 2.52 15.77
CA PRO A 6 2.17 2.29 14.61
C PRO A 6 1.92 3.57 13.81
N LEU A 7 1.57 3.40 12.54
CA LEU A 7 1.13 4.51 11.68
C LEU A 7 -0.22 5.05 12.19
N LYS A 8 -0.35 6.37 12.25
CA LYS A 8 -1.57 7.12 12.58
C LYS A 8 -2.46 7.29 11.35
N GLU A 9 -1.86 7.49 10.18
CA GLU A 9 -2.55 7.83 8.93
C GLU A 9 -2.51 6.67 7.91
N PHE A 10 -2.57 5.42 8.39
CA PHE A 10 -2.46 4.25 7.51
C PHE A 10 -3.62 4.15 6.51
N ASP A 11 -4.85 4.50 6.91
CA ASP A 11 -6.00 4.56 5.99
C ASP A 11 -5.73 5.57 4.87
N ARG A 12 -5.26 6.78 5.23
CA ARG A 12 -4.92 7.83 4.26
C ARG A 12 -3.84 7.39 3.28
N ALA A 13 -2.79 6.71 3.76
CA ALA A 13 -1.75 6.15 2.89
C ALA A 13 -2.33 5.14 1.89
N ASN A 14 -3.23 4.25 2.33
CA ASN A 14 -3.86 3.25 1.47
C ASN A 14 -4.83 3.86 0.45
N LEU A 15 -5.63 4.85 0.85
CA LEU A 15 -6.55 5.59 -0.05
C LEU A 15 -5.77 6.28 -1.17
N VAL A 16 -4.67 6.97 -0.83
CA VAL A 16 -3.76 7.55 -1.85
C VAL A 16 -3.14 6.44 -2.71
N GLY A 17 -2.76 5.31 -2.13
CA GLY A 17 -2.27 4.15 -2.88
C GLY A 17 -3.25 3.67 -3.95
N ILE A 18 -4.56 3.67 -3.69
CA ILE A 18 -5.58 3.31 -4.67
C ILE A 18 -5.64 4.32 -5.83
N VAL A 19 -5.62 5.63 -5.53
CA VAL A 19 -5.54 6.69 -6.55
C VAL A 19 -4.30 6.50 -7.42
N MET A 20 -3.15 6.26 -6.80
CA MET A 20 -1.89 6.06 -7.51
C MET A 20 -1.91 4.78 -8.36
N LYS A 21 -2.64 3.75 -7.94
CA LYS A 21 -2.89 2.55 -8.77
C LYS A 21 -3.72 2.86 -10.00
N GLN A 22 -4.81 3.63 -9.87
CA GLN A 22 -5.62 4.04 -11.02
C GLN A 22 -4.82 4.90 -12.01
N ASN A 23 -3.91 5.72 -11.51
CA ASN A 23 -3.04 6.59 -12.32
C ASN A 23 -1.76 5.90 -12.82
N GLY A 24 -1.61 4.58 -12.60
CA GLY A 24 -0.47 3.79 -13.09
C GLY A 24 0.87 4.11 -12.42
N LYS A 25 0.86 4.70 -11.22
CA LYS A 25 2.05 5.16 -10.46
C LYS A 25 2.17 4.51 -9.07
N TYR A 26 1.49 3.38 -8.84
CA TYR A 26 1.43 2.76 -7.52
C TYR A 26 2.79 2.31 -7.00
N LEU A 27 3.62 1.69 -7.84
CA LEU A 27 4.92 1.20 -7.39
C LEU A 27 5.86 2.35 -7.03
N GLU A 28 5.87 3.42 -7.83
CA GLU A 28 6.67 4.62 -7.52
C GLU A 28 6.17 5.31 -6.24
N TYR A 29 4.84 5.34 -6.03
CA TYR A 29 4.25 5.86 -4.80
C TYR A 29 4.66 5.00 -3.59
N LEU A 30 4.54 3.68 -3.70
CA LEU A 30 4.85 2.72 -2.65
C LEU A 30 6.32 2.83 -2.24
N GLU A 31 7.23 2.78 -3.22
CA GLU A 31 8.67 2.86 -2.99
C GLU A 31 9.06 4.17 -2.30
N GLU A 32 8.60 5.33 -2.81
CA GLU A 32 8.96 6.62 -2.21
C GLU A 32 8.32 6.82 -0.83
N THR A 33 7.08 6.35 -0.64
CA THR A 33 6.39 6.41 0.67
C THR A 33 7.15 5.61 1.72
N TYR A 34 7.55 4.37 1.39
CA TYR A 34 8.34 3.53 2.29
C TYR A 34 9.74 4.08 2.49
N ARG A 35 10.41 4.60 1.45
CA ARG A 35 11.72 5.24 1.57
C ARG A 35 11.68 6.41 2.55
N ALA A 36 10.73 7.33 2.37
CA ALA A 36 10.56 8.50 3.23
C ALA A 36 10.21 8.09 4.67
N TRP A 37 9.39 7.06 4.85
CA TRP A 37 9.04 6.55 6.17
C TRP A 37 10.22 5.88 6.88
N PHE A 38 10.87 4.91 6.25
CA PHE A 38 11.90 4.10 6.89
C PHE A 38 13.25 4.78 7.01
N LEU A 39 13.63 5.63 6.04
CA LEU A 39 14.94 6.28 6.02
C LEU A 39 14.88 7.69 6.63
N ASP A 40 13.83 8.45 6.34
CA ASP A 40 13.73 9.85 6.72
C ASP A 40 12.81 10.08 7.93
N GLY A 41 12.10 9.05 8.39
CA GLY A 41 11.17 9.14 9.52
C GLY A 41 9.87 9.87 9.21
N LEU A 42 9.58 10.13 7.93
CA LEU A 42 8.35 10.78 7.49
C LEU A 42 7.23 9.75 7.42
N GLU A 43 6.45 9.66 8.49
CA GLU A 43 5.37 8.69 8.68
C GLU A 43 4.45 8.57 7.45
N ALA A 44 4.23 7.36 6.95
CA ALA A 44 3.39 7.13 5.77
C ALA A 44 1.97 7.70 5.97
N GLY A 45 1.46 8.40 4.96
CA GLY A 45 0.15 9.06 5.02
C GLY A 45 0.14 10.44 5.71
N SER A 46 1.20 10.82 6.41
CA SER A 46 1.33 12.18 6.97
C SER A 46 1.47 13.24 5.87
N ASP A 47 1.15 14.50 6.20
CA ASP A 47 1.30 15.62 5.27
C ASP A 47 2.73 15.72 4.73
N GLN A 48 3.74 15.61 5.61
CA GLN A 48 5.15 15.69 5.22
C GLN A 48 5.56 14.55 4.27
N ASN A 49 5.05 13.34 4.50
CA ASN A 49 5.31 12.21 3.60
C ASN A 49 4.67 12.44 2.23
N LEU A 50 3.40 12.83 2.18
CA LEU A 50 2.69 13.06 0.92
C LEU A 50 3.19 14.29 0.15
N GLU A 51 3.60 15.36 0.84
CA GLU A 51 4.32 16.50 0.25
C GLU A 51 5.66 16.07 -0.37
N ASN A 52 6.43 15.24 0.32
CA ASN A 52 7.69 14.72 -0.21
C ASN A 52 7.47 13.83 -1.45
N VAL A 53 6.56 12.86 -1.34
CA VAL A 53 6.20 11.92 -2.41
C VAL A 53 5.69 12.68 -3.64
N SER A 54 4.74 13.60 -3.46
CA SER A 54 4.18 14.39 -4.56
C SER A 54 5.23 15.21 -5.31
N ARG A 55 6.17 15.82 -4.57
CA ARG A 55 7.31 16.55 -5.14
C ARG A 55 8.24 15.64 -5.94
N VAL A 56 8.58 14.46 -5.42
CA VAL A 56 9.48 13.50 -6.09
C VAL A 56 8.85 12.95 -7.37
N LEU A 57 7.58 12.55 -7.30
CA LEU A 57 6.85 11.97 -8.43
C LEU A 57 6.32 13.03 -9.41
N ARG A 58 6.43 14.32 -9.08
CA ARG A 58 5.94 15.47 -9.86
C ARG A 58 4.44 15.37 -10.16
N ILE A 59 3.67 15.11 -9.12
CA ILE A 59 2.21 14.95 -9.16
C ILE A 59 1.53 16.01 -8.29
N SER A 60 0.28 16.35 -8.61
CA SER A 60 -0.50 17.38 -7.91
C SER A 60 -1.04 16.83 -6.59
N LEU A 61 -0.47 17.25 -5.46
CA LEU A 61 -0.94 16.82 -4.13
C LEU A 61 -2.43 17.16 -3.88
N PRO A 62 -2.92 18.38 -4.21
CA PRO A 62 -4.33 18.71 -3.99
C PRO A 62 -5.29 17.83 -4.80
N GLU A 63 -4.94 17.49 -6.06
CA GLU A 63 -5.75 16.60 -6.89
C GLU A 63 -5.81 15.20 -6.29
N ILE A 64 -4.66 14.64 -5.92
CA ILE A 64 -4.58 13.30 -5.33
C ILE A 64 -5.35 13.21 -4.02
N LEU A 65 -5.22 14.22 -3.14
CA LEU A 65 -5.95 14.24 -1.88
C LEU A 65 -7.46 14.41 -2.10
N GLY A 66 -7.86 15.18 -3.11
CA GLY A 66 -9.27 15.33 -3.49
C GLY A 66 -9.87 14.01 -4.01
N GLU A 67 -9.15 13.30 -4.88
CA GLU A 67 -9.56 11.98 -5.39
C GLU A 67 -9.60 10.93 -4.27
N ALA A 68 -8.59 10.90 -3.41
CA ALA A 68 -8.50 9.95 -2.30
C ALA A 68 -9.62 10.13 -1.27
N ALA A 69 -10.21 11.32 -1.17
CA ALA A 69 -11.35 11.62 -0.32
C ALA A 69 -12.72 11.31 -0.97
N SER A 70 -12.74 10.82 -2.21
CA SER A 70 -13.99 10.49 -2.91
C SER A 70 -14.62 9.19 -2.41
N ASN A 71 -15.95 9.10 -2.53
CA ASN A 71 -16.69 7.87 -2.18
C ASN A 71 -16.24 6.67 -3.02
N GLU A 72 -15.89 6.88 -4.29
CA GLU A 72 -15.42 5.82 -5.17
C GLU A 72 -14.15 5.15 -4.62
N ILE A 73 -13.18 5.95 -4.17
CA ILE A 73 -11.94 5.43 -3.58
C ILE A 73 -12.20 4.72 -2.25
N LEU A 74 -13.11 5.25 -1.43
CA LEU A 74 -13.50 4.61 -0.16
C LEU A 74 -14.15 3.24 -0.41
N GLU A 75 -15.07 3.14 -1.38
CA GLU A 75 -15.71 1.87 -1.75
C GLU A 75 -14.69 0.84 -2.26
N ILE A 76 -13.67 1.27 -3.02
CA ILE A 76 -12.58 0.39 -3.45
C ILE A 76 -11.76 -0.08 -2.25
N TYR A 77 -11.46 0.82 -1.30
CA TYR A 77 -10.71 0.49 -0.09
C TYR A 77 -11.43 -0.55 0.78
N GLU A 78 -12.71 -0.35 1.04
CA GLU A 78 -13.55 -1.27 1.80
C GLU A 78 -13.68 -2.62 1.09
N ARG A 79 -13.89 -2.62 -0.24
CA ARG A 79 -13.97 -3.85 -1.03
C ARG A 79 -12.67 -4.64 -1.00
N ASN A 80 -11.52 -4.00 -1.23
CA ASN A 80 -10.21 -4.67 -1.16
C ASN A 80 -9.99 -5.29 0.23
N THR A 81 -10.41 -4.61 1.28
CA THR A 81 -10.30 -5.09 2.66
C THR A 81 -11.19 -6.33 2.89
N ALA A 82 -12.44 -6.29 2.42
CA ALA A 82 -13.37 -7.41 2.53
C ALA A 82 -12.92 -8.63 1.70
N GLU A 83 -12.37 -8.40 0.50
CA GLU A 83 -11.79 -9.45 -0.34
C GLU A 83 -10.60 -10.12 0.36
N ALA A 84 -9.67 -9.34 0.92
CA ALA A 84 -8.54 -9.86 1.68
C ALA A 84 -8.99 -10.69 2.90
N GLN A 85 -9.99 -10.21 3.65
CA GLN A 85 -10.57 -10.95 4.77
C GLN A 85 -11.22 -12.26 4.32
N THR A 86 -11.96 -12.25 3.21
CA THR A 86 -12.62 -13.44 2.66
C THR A 86 -11.60 -14.48 2.18
N ALA A 87 -10.46 -14.03 1.65
CA ALA A 87 -9.33 -14.88 1.28
C ALA A 87 -8.55 -15.42 2.50
N GLY A 88 -8.89 -15.02 3.73
CA GLY A 88 -8.21 -15.48 4.94
C GLY A 88 -6.95 -14.70 5.29
N VAL A 89 -6.74 -13.51 4.70
CA VAL A 89 -5.62 -12.63 5.06
C VAL A 89 -5.86 -12.01 6.44
N PHE A 90 -4.89 -12.16 7.34
CA PHE A 90 -4.96 -11.61 8.71
C PHE A 90 -3.74 -10.77 9.11
N GLY A 91 -2.74 -10.63 8.23
CA GLY A 91 -1.52 -9.88 8.48
C GLY A 91 -0.80 -9.48 7.20
N ALA A 92 0.27 -8.70 7.34
CA ALA A 92 1.07 -8.22 6.21
C ALA A 92 2.58 -8.46 6.46
N PRO A 93 3.37 -8.74 5.41
CA PRO A 93 2.91 -9.08 4.06
C PRO A 93 2.23 -10.47 4.04
N SER A 94 1.29 -10.65 3.11
CA SER A 94 0.66 -11.94 2.78
C SER A 94 0.62 -12.08 1.26
N PHE A 95 0.81 -13.30 0.77
CA PHE A 95 0.77 -13.64 -0.65
C PHE A 95 -0.29 -14.72 -0.88
N GLU A 96 -1.17 -14.51 -1.86
CA GLU A 96 -2.18 -15.49 -2.27
C GLU A 96 -1.81 -16.04 -3.65
N VAL A 97 -1.78 -17.36 -3.79
CA VAL A 97 -1.50 -18.05 -5.05
C VAL A 97 -2.47 -19.20 -5.21
N ASN A 98 -3.37 -19.12 -6.20
CA ASN A 98 -4.38 -20.14 -6.48
C ASN A 98 -5.23 -20.53 -5.24
N GLY A 99 -5.59 -19.56 -4.39
CA GLY A 99 -6.35 -19.78 -3.15
C GLY A 99 -5.52 -20.20 -1.93
N GLU A 100 -4.22 -20.46 -2.09
CA GLU A 100 -3.32 -20.75 -0.96
C GLU A 100 -2.68 -19.46 -0.43
N ILE A 101 -2.68 -19.29 0.89
CA ILE A 101 -2.14 -18.11 1.58
C ILE A 101 -0.78 -18.41 2.22
N TYR A 102 0.19 -17.54 1.94
CA TYR A 102 1.52 -17.52 2.51
C TYR A 102 1.72 -16.22 3.29
N TRP A 103 1.75 -16.32 4.63
CA TRP A 103 1.88 -15.17 5.52
C TRP A 103 3.32 -15.01 6.04
N GLY A 104 3.87 -13.79 5.91
CA GLY A 104 5.23 -13.45 6.31
C GLY A 104 6.17 -13.23 5.13
N ASP A 105 7.11 -12.29 5.26
CA ASP A 105 8.13 -12.00 4.25
C ASP A 105 9.02 -13.23 3.97
N ASP A 106 9.31 -13.99 5.02
CA ASP A 106 10.02 -15.26 4.98
C ASP A 106 9.32 -16.36 4.17
N ARG A 107 8.04 -16.16 3.80
CA ARG A 107 7.24 -17.10 3.00
C ARG A 107 7.12 -16.72 1.53
N LEU A 108 7.66 -15.58 1.10
CA LEU A 108 7.62 -15.17 -0.32
C LEU A 108 8.22 -16.22 -1.24
N GLU A 109 9.38 -16.78 -0.89
CA GLU A 109 10.05 -17.80 -1.70
C GLU A 109 9.26 -19.10 -1.80
N ASP A 110 8.48 -19.46 -0.77
CA ASP A 110 7.59 -20.61 -0.82
C ASP A 110 6.40 -20.36 -1.77
N ALA A 111 5.80 -19.18 -1.70
CA ALA A 111 4.70 -18.77 -2.59
C ALA A 111 5.13 -18.78 -4.06
N ILE A 112 6.32 -18.24 -4.37
CA ILE A 112 6.88 -18.24 -5.74
C ILE A 112 7.12 -19.67 -6.23
N ARG A 113 7.64 -20.56 -5.37
CA ARG A 113 7.90 -21.96 -5.73
C ARG A 113 6.59 -22.70 -6.03
N PHE A 114 5.57 -22.49 -5.21
CA PHE A 114 4.24 -23.05 -5.41
C PHE A 114 3.62 -22.57 -6.73
N ALA A 115 3.67 -21.26 -7.01
CA ALA A 115 3.16 -20.67 -8.25
C ALA A 115 3.77 -21.34 -9.50
N LYS A 116 5.09 -21.55 -9.51
CA LYS A 116 5.79 -22.18 -10.64
C LYS A 116 5.40 -23.65 -10.87
N GLN A 117 4.96 -24.35 -9.82
CA GLN A 117 4.58 -25.76 -9.90
C GLN A 117 3.11 -25.97 -10.30
N HIS A 118 2.29 -24.92 -10.20
CA HIS A 118 0.84 -24.96 -10.42
C HIS A 118 0.41 -23.94 -11.50
N GLN A 119 1.25 -23.76 -12.52
CA GLN A 119 0.94 -23.04 -13.77
C GLN A 119 0.33 -23.98 -14.82
#